data_AF-E6QLZ9-F1
#
_entry.id   AF-E6QLZ9-F1
#
_cell.length_a   1.000
_cell.length_b   1.000
_cell.length_c   1.000
_cell.angle_alpha   90.00
_cell.angle_beta   90.00
_cell.angle_gamma   90.00
#
_symmetry.space_group_name_H-M   'P 1'
#
loop_
_entity.id
_entity.type
_entity.pdbx_description
1 polymer ?
#
loop_
_entity_poly.entity_id
_entity_poly.type
_entity_poly.pdbx_seq_one_letter_code
_entity_poly.pdbx_strand_id
1 'polypeptide(L)'
;MPIDQADATGAADTSTAMADVQVTAHRIAEYLEFGGDPARAGKDIQSFADQQGDAAVLAIIDKLSDMDLSGILRQYDLTHTSPIQQVISPDRFAALVELEHKYAPGDYAELRGMLTGVLFAESDDTDDKHTTDCLEAMIWQPHAMELLAGMFVRHAEDGILNFWLYGSFLVTVTDADNDLWLRDCLNGHITLDLNVVRSRAAHSFGDYPDLDEEGLPHGSEFVESDTRFGMTDGDLQQLCWLLREHQEDFFMDMMLQVLRMLKSRGRAAQGRVSRGVA
;
A
#
# COMPACT_ATOMS: atom_id res chain seq x y z
N MET A 1 -24.68 25.79 -49.73
CA MET A 1 -24.15 24.88 -48.70
C MET A 1 -22.83 25.46 -48.23
N PRO A 2 -22.73 26.04 -47.02
CA PRO A 2 -21.44 26.33 -46.44
C PRO A 2 -20.86 25.03 -45.87
N ILE A 3 -19.60 24.76 -46.16
CA ILE A 3 -18.85 23.63 -45.63
C ILE A 3 -18.42 24.02 -44.22
N ASP A 4 -18.79 23.19 -43.27
CA ASP A 4 -18.47 23.28 -41.85
C ASP A 4 -16.94 23.28 -41.67
N GLN A 5 -16.40 24.38 -41.16
CA GLN A 5 -14.96 24.61 -40.98
C GLN A 5 -14.52 24.45 -39.52
N ALA A 6 -15.36 23.86 -38.67
CA ALA A 6 -15.15 23.82 -37.22
C ALA A 6 -14.32 22.63 -36.70
N ASP A 7 -13.98 21.64 -37.53
CA ASP A 7 -13.45 20.35 -37.04
C ASP A 7 -11.93 20.16 -37.25
N ALA A 8 -11.23 21.13 -37.87
CA ALA A 8 -9.80 21.00 -38.18
C ALA A 8 -8.87 21.52 -37.07
N THR A 9 -9.35 22.41 -36.20
CA THR A 9 -8.53 23.07 -35.17
C THR A 9 -8.29 22.16 -33.96
N GLY A 10 -9.29 21.37 -33.56
CA GLY A 10 -9.17 20.45 -32.43
C GLY A 10 -8.23 19.25 -32.68
N ALA A 11 -8.13 18.79 -33.93
CA ALA A 11 -7.25 17.68 -34.32
C ALA A 11 -5.76 18.08 -34.40
N ALA A 12 -5.47 19.34 -34.72
CA ALA A 12 -4.10 19.85 -34.80
C ALA A 12 -3.48 20.08 -33.40
N ASP A 13 -4.27 20.59 -32.45
CA ASP A 13 -3.83 20.83 -31.07
C ASP A 13 -3.59 19.50 -30.32
N THR A 14 -4.46 18.50 -30.51
CA THR A 14 -4.26 17.16 -29.93
C THR A 14 -3.07 16.43 -30.54
N SER A 15 -2.85 16.53 -31.86
CA SER A 15 -1.68 15.91 -32.51
C SER A 15 -0.36 16.53 -32.06
N THR A 16 -0.34 17.83 -31.73
CA THR A 16 0.86 18.51 -31.23
C THR A 16 1.13 18.14 -29.78
N ALA A 17 0.09 18.13 -28.93
CA ALA A 17 0.20 17.69 -27.55
C ALA A 17 0.68 16.23 -27.42
N MET A 18 0.20 15.31 -28.26
CA MET A 18 0.68 13.92 -28.27
C MET A 18 2.13 13.79 -28.72
N ALA A 19 2.60 14.62 -29.66
CA ALA A 19 4.00 14.63 -30.06
C ALA A 19 4.90 15.13 -28.91
N ASP A 20 4.47 16.16 -28.17
CA ASP A 20 5.19 16.71 -27.02
C ASP A 20 5.25 15.71 -25.86
N VAL A 21 4.19 14.95 -25.61
CA VAL A 21 4.17 13.82 -24.66
C VAL A 21 5.22 12.78 -25.06
N GLN A 22 5.24 12.36 -26.32
CA GLN A 22 6.16 11.32 -26.79
C GLN A 22 7.62 11.74 -26.66
N VAL A 23 7.93 13.00 -27.01
CA VAL A 23 9.28 13.57 -26.86
C VAL A 23 9.67 13.65 -25.40
N THR A 24 8.75 14.10 -24.53
CA THR A 24 9.01 14.24 -23.09
C THR A 24 9.23 12.89 -22.42
N ALA A 25 8.38 11.91 -22.72
CA ALA A 25 8.51 10.55 -22.20
C ALA A 25 9.83 9.90 -22.62
N HIS A 26 10.21 10.05 -23.89
CA HIS A 26 11.49 9.53 -24.39
C HIS A 26 12.68 10.19 -23.69
N ARG A 27 12.64 11.51 -23.50
CA ARG A 27 13.68 12.25 -22.77
C ARG A 27 13.83 11.78 -21.33
N ILE A 28 12.72 11.52 -20.64
CA ILE A 28 12.72 11.04 -19.25
C ILE A 28 13.30 9.63 -19.18
N ALA A 29 12.85 8.73 -20.05
CA ALA A 29 13.35 7.35 -20.10
C ALA A 29 14.86 7.31 -20.39
N GLU A 30 15.32 8.07 -21.39
CA GLU A 30 16.74 8.19 -21.72
C GLU A 30 17.55 8.75 -20.54
N TYR A 31 17.04 9.79 -19.87
CA TYR A 31 17.67 10.37 -18.70
C TYR A 31 17.86 9.34 -17.57
N LEU A 32 16.85 8.51 -17.31
CA LEU A 32 16.90 7.48 -16.29
C LEU A 32 17.80 6.29 -16.67
N GLU A 33 17.79 5.88 -17.95
CA GLU A 33 18.69 4.85 -18.48
C GLU A 33 20.17 5.21 -18.26
N PHE A 34 20.50 6.50 -18.38
CA PHE A 34 21.86 7.01 -18.14
C PHE A 34 22.14 7.39 -16.67
N GLY A 35 21.35 6.90 -15.72
CA GLY A 35 21.57 7.07 -14.29
C GLY A 35 21.16 8.45 -13.76
N GLY A 36 20.22 9.11 -14.44
CA GLY A 36 19.60 10.33 -13.96
C GLY A 36 18.85 10.15 -12.64
N ASP A 37 18.73 11.24 -11.88
CA ASP A 37 18.01 11.29 -10.60
C ASP A 37 16.48 11.10 -10.79
N PRO A 38 15.88 10.01 -10.28
CA PRO A 38 14.44 9.76 -10.38
C PRO A 38 13.58 10.83 -9.70
N ALA A 39 14.06 11.47 -8.63
CA ALA A 39 13.33 12.57 -7.98
C ALA A 39 13.18 13.77 -8.93
N ARG A 40 14.19 14.02 -9.76
CA ARG A 40 14.12 15.07 -10.78
C ARG A 40 13.18 14.68 -11.94
N ALA A 41 13.23 13.43 -12.37
CA ALA A 41 12.31 12.93 -13.39
C ALA A 41 10.85 13.09 -12.96
N GLY A 42 10.53 12.78 -11.70
CA GLY A 42 9.19 13.01 -11.15
C GLY A 42 8.77 14.48 -11.16
N LYS A 43 9.66 15.41 -10.78
CA LYS A 43 9.40 16.87 -10.87
C LYS A 43 9.11 17.32 -12.30
N ASP A 44 9.85 16.76 -13.27
CA ASP A 44 9.65 17.08 -14.68
C ASP A 44 8.29 16.57 -15.18
N ILE A 45 7.84 15.39 -14.72
CA ILE A 45 6.50 14.85 -15.02
C ILE A 45 5.41 15.74 -14.42
N GLN A 46 5.53 16.13 -13.15
CA GLN A 46 4.57 17.02 -12.50
C GLN A 46 4.51 18.37 -13.20
N SER A 47 5.66 18.97 -13.50
CA SER A 47 5.73 20.27 -14.19
C SER A 47 5.08 20.22 -15.57
N PHE A 48 5.12 19.05 -16.22
CA PHE A 48 4.45 18.81 -17.50
C PHE A 48 2.94 18.63 -17.31
N ALA A 49 2.51 17.92 -16.25
CA ALA A 49 1.11 17.82 -15.84
C ALA A 49 0.48 19.19 -15.62
N ASP A 50 1.15 20.07 -14.87
CA ASP A 50 0.66 21.42 -14.57
C ASP A 50 0.44 22.28 -15.84
N GLN A 51 1.12 21.93 -16.95
CA GLN A 51 1.03 22.64 -18.24
C GLN A 51 0.02 22.00 -19.21
N GLN A 52 -0.09 20.68 -19.22
CA GLN A 52 -0.81 19.91 -20.24
C GLN A 52 -2.02 19.11 -19.69
N GLY A 53 -2.21 19.10 -18.37
CA GLY A 53 -3.25 18.35 -17.66
C GLY A 53 -2.88 16.88 -17.37
N ASP A 54 -3.68 16.22 -16.54
CA ASP A 54 -3.42 14.88 -16.00
C ASP A 54 -3.44 13.77 -17.07
N ALA A 55 -4.20 13.97 -18.15
CA ALA A 55 -4.20 13.04 -19.29
C ALA A 55 -2.80 12.90 -19.92
N ALA A 56 -1.96 13.93 -19.81
CA ALA A 56 -0.60 13.94 -20.30
C ALA A 56 0.33 13.10 -19.38
N VAL A 57 0.04 13.05 -18.08
CA VAL A 57 0.76 12.23 -17.09
C VAL A 57 0.57 10.75 -17.37
N LEU A 58 -0.67 10.32 -17.58
CA LEU A 58 -1.00 8.94 -17.97
C LEU A 58 -0.22 8.52 -19.22
N ALA A 59 -0.18 9.39 -20.23
CA ALA A 59 0.49 9.08 -21.50
C ALA A 59 2.02 9.03 -21.38
N ILE A 60 2.63 9.78 -20.46
CA ILE A 60 4.06 9.64 -20.14
C ILE A 60 4.31 8.34 -19.38
N ILE A 61 3.52 8.07 -18.34
CA ILE A 61 3.68 6.91 -17.47
C ILE A 61 3.56 5.61 -18.28
N ASP A 62 2.63 5.52 -19.23
CA ASP A 62 2.47 4.39 -20.16
C ASP A 62 3.76 4.07 -20.97
N LYS A 63 4.69 5.02 -21.09
CA LYS A 63 5.96 4.83 -21.81
C LYS A 63 7.15 4.52 -20.94
N LEU A 64 7.05 4.68 -19.62
CA LEU A 64 8.12 4.36 -18.68
C LEU A 64 8.17 2.86 -18.42
N SER A 65 9.37 2.33 -18.14
CA SER A 65 9.50 0.96 -17.62
C SER A 65 9.01 0.91 -16.17
N ASP A 66 8.63 -0.27 -15.67
CA ASP A 66 8.23 -0.42 -14.27
C ASP A 66 9.39 -0.16 -13.30
N MET A 67 10.63 -0.40 -13.74
CA MET A 67 11.83 -0.08 -12.96
C MET A 67 12.01 1.43 -12.79
N ASP A 68 11.86 2.18 -13.89
CA ASP A 68 11.95 3.65 -13.89
C ASP A 68 10.83 4.27 -13.07
N LEU A 69 9.59 3.79 -13.26
CA LEU A 69 8.44 4.27 -12.52
C LEU A 69 8.56 3.96 -11.02
N SER A 70 9.01 2.75 -10.65
CA SER A 70 9.34 2.39 -9.27
C SER A 70 10.38 3.33 -8.69
N GLY A 71 11.47 3.61 -9.43
CA GLY A 71 12.50 4.55 -9.02
C GLY A 71 11.95 5.96 -8.75
N ILE A 72 11.05 6.45 -9.60
CA ILE A 72 10.38 7.75 -9.43
C ILE A 72 9.52 7.73 -8.17
N LEU A 73 8.60 6.76 -8.02
CA LEU A 73 7.71 6.71 -6.86
C LEU A 73 8.48 6.65 -5.53
N ARG A 74 9.58 5.88 -5.47
CA ARG A 74 10.42 5.77 -4.27
C ARG A 74 11.09 7.08 -3.85
N GLN A 75 11.50 7.91 -4.80
CA GLN A 75 12.38 9.06 -4.55
C GLN A 75 11.70 10.41 -4.71
N TYR A 76 10.64 10.47 -5.50
CA TYR A 76 9.90 11.68 -5.78
C TYR A 76 8.69 11.83 -4.88
N ASP A 77 7.85 10.79 -4.74
CA ASP A 77 6.49 11.01 -4.25
C ASP A 77 5.91 9.82 -3.49
N LEU A 78 5.77 10.01 -2.18
CA LEU A 78 5.01 9.14 -1.27
C LEU A 78 3.71 9.83 -0.80
N THR A 79 3.28 10.93 -1.44
CA THR A 79 2.12 11.72 -0.99
C THR A 79 0.87 11.41 -1.81
N HIS A 80 -0.28 11.32 -1.13
CA HIS A 80 -1.59 10.93 -1.69
C HIS A 80 -2.16 11.85 -2.78
N THR A 81 -1.58 13.04 -2.97
CA THR A 81 -2.09 14.07 -3.89
C THR A 81 -1.37 14.07 -5.24
N SER A 82 -0.59 13.03 -5.53
CA SER A 82 0.20 12.95 -6.77
C SER A 82 -0.64 12.50 -7.98
N PRO A 83 -0.72 13.29 -9.07
CA PRO A 83 -1.30 12.84 -10.33
C PRO A 83 -0.63 11.58 -10.90
N ILE A 84 0.64 11.32 -10.52
CA ILE A 84 1.37 10.13 -10.94
C ILE A 84 0.77 8.87 -10.31
N GLN A 85 0.37 8.94 -9.03
CA GLN A 85 -0.18 7.79 -8.31
C GLN A 85 -1.63 7.47 -8.73
N GLN A 86 -2.42 8.50 -9.07
CA GLN A 86 -3.83 8.36 -9.48
C GLN A 86 -4.04 7.64 -10.81
N VAL A 87 -3.02 7.60 -11.68
CA VAL A 87 -3.16 7.03 -13.04
C VAL A 87 -2.55 5.61 -13.15
N ILE A 88 -2.08 5.03 -12.05
CA ILE A 88 -1.50 3.70 -12.03
C ILE A 88 -2.62 2.67 -12.11
N SER A 89 -2.58 1.77 -13.10
CA SER A 89 -3.54 0.66 -13.17
C SER A 89 -3.27 -0.41 -12.10
N PRO A 90 -4.27 -1.19 -11.67
CA PRO A 90 -4.11 -2.26 -10.68
C PRO A 90 -2.98 -3.25 -11.00
N ASP A 91 -2.90 -3.73 -12.25
CA ASP A 91 -1.85 -4.65 -12.69
C ASP A 91 -0.45 -4.04 -12.57
N ARG A 92 -0.35 -2.74 -12.89
CA ARG A 92 0.92 -2.02 -12.83
C ARG A 92 1.32 -1.73 -11.39
N PHE A 93 0.37 -1.36 -10.54
CA PHE A 93 0.58 -1.25 -9.11
C PHE A 93 1.12 -2.57 -8.52
N ALA A 94 0.50 -3.69 -8.84
CA ALA A 94 0.95 -5.00 -8.39
C ALA A 94 2.39 -5.32 -8.87
N ALA A 95 2.71 -5.02 -10.13
CA ALA A 95 4.07 -5.18 -10.65
C ALA A 95 5.11 -4.32 -9.91
N LEU A 96 4.74 -3.09 -9.54
CA LEU A 96 5.60 -2.19 -8.76
C LEU A 96 5.82 -2.69 -7.32
N VAL A 97 4.78 -3.23 -6.67
CA VAL A 97 4.90 -3.86 -5.35
C VAL A 97 5.81 -5.09 -5.42
N GLU A 98 5.70 -5.93 -6.45
CA GLU A 98 6.59 -7.07 -6.63
C GLU A 98 8.06 -6.65 -6.81
N LEU A 99 8.32 -5.50 -7.45
CA LEU A 99 9.68 -4.96 -7.56
C LEU A 99 10.28 -4.59 -6.20
N GLU A 100 9.48 -4.25 -5.18
CA GLU A 100 9.98 -3.93 -3.84
C GLU A 100 10.74 -5.09 -3.19
N HIS A 101 10.42 -6.33 -3.55
CA HIS A 101 11.19 -7.50 -3.09
C HIS A 101 12.65 -7.46 -3.56
N LYS A 102 12.94 -6.87 -4.73
CA LYS A 102 14.30 -6.74 -5.27
C LYS A 102 15.13 -5.68 -4.54
N TYR A 103 14.48 -4.65 -4.01
CA TYR A 103 15.14 -3.55 -3.33
C TYR A 103 15.38 -3.83 -1.84
N ALA A 104 14.70 -4.84 -1.28
CA ALA A 104 14.84 -5.32 0.09
C ALA A 104 14.93 -4.18 1.12
N PRO A 105 13.96 -3.25 1.19
CA PRO A 105 14.02 -2.19 2.16
C PRO A 105 13.85 -2.80 3.55
N GLY A 106 14.92 -2.82 4.35
CA GLY A 106 14.88 -3.30 5.73
C GLY A 106 13.88 -2.55 6.62
N ASP A 107 13.40 -1.39 6.14
CA ASP A 107 12.40 -0.56 6.80
C ASP A 107 11.09 -0.43 6.01
N TYR A 108 10.89 -1.05 4.85
CA TYR A 108 9.62 -0.98 4.09
C TYR A 108 9.01 0.43 3.89
N ALA A 109 9.77 1.52 4.05
CA ALA A 109 9.22 2.87 4.04
C ALA A 109 8.67 3.26 2.65
N GLU A 110 9.40 2.90 1.60
CA GLU A 110 8.98 3.13 0.23
C GLU A 110 7.80 2.24 -0.18
N LEU A 111 7.79 0.98 0.24
CA LEU A 111 6.63 0.10 0.07
C LEU A 111 5.40 0.71 0.75
N ARG A 112 5.52 1.11 2.03
CA ARG A 112 4.42 1.74 2.76
C ARG A 112 3.91 2.97 2.01
N GLY A 113 4.79 3.90 1.66
CA GLY A 113 4.37 5.12 0.95
C GLY A 113 3.74 4.86 -0.42
N MET A 114 4.19 3.82 -1.15
CA MET A 114 3.57 3.40 -2.41
C MET A 114 2.17 2.81 -2.20
N LEU A 115 2.01 1.88 -1.25
CA LEU A 115 0.71 1.29 -0.92
C LEU A 115 -0.27 2.39 -0.49
N THR A 116 0.17 3.24 0.42
CA THR A 116 -0.60 4.34 0.98
C THR A 116 -0.98 5.37 -0.09
N GLY A 117 -0.04 5.75 -0.94
CA GLY A 117 -0.26 6.72 -2.01
C GLY A 117 -1.21 6.23 -3.11
N VAL A 118 -1.16 4.94 -3.47
CA VAL A 118 -2.02 4.38 -4.54
C VAL A 118 -3.37 3.94 -4.00
N LEU A 119 -3.43 3.22 -2.88
CA LEU A 119 -4.68 2.68 -2.33
C LEU A 119 -5.54 3.76 -1.66
N PHE A 120 -4.93 4.84 -1.18
CA PHE A 120 -5.63 5.93 -0.50
C PHE A 120 -5.43 7.27 -1.22
N ALA A 121 -5.17 7.25 -2.53
CA ALA A 121 -5.27 8.47 -3.32
C ALA A 121 -6.68 9.07 -3.13
N GLU A 122 -6.78 10.39 -2.99
CA GLU A 122 -8.09 11.07 -2.98
C GLU A 122 -8.81 10.79 -4.32
N SER A 123 -9.71 9.83 -4.30
CA SER A 123 -10.78 9.69 -5.29
C SER A 123 -12.09 10.02 -4.57
N ASP A 124 -12.98 10.76 -5.23
CA ASP A 124 -14.38 10.95 -4.80
C ASP A 124 -14.95 9.64 -4.24
N ASP A 125 -15.86 9.71 -3.26
CA ASP A 125 -16.47 8.64 -2.41
C ASP A 125 -17.13 7.44 -3.15
N THR A 126 -16.69 7.12 -4.35
CA THR A 126 -17.26 6.18 -5.31
C THR A 126 -16.25 5.17 -5.88
N ASP A 127 -14.95 5.23 -5.54
CA ASP A 127 -13.94 4.32 -6.12
C ASP A 127 -13.32 3.29 -5.16
N ASP A 128 -14.15 2.74 -4.25
CA ASP A 128 -13.83 1.50 -3.51
C ASP A 128 -13.41 0.35 -4.45
N LYS A 129 -13.88 0.42 -5.71
CA LYS A 129 -13.55 -0.55 -6.74
C LYS A 129 -12.07 -0.48 -7.14
N HIS A 130 -11.51 0.70 -7.42
CA HIS A 130 -10.09 0.80 -7.77
C HIS A 130 -9.20 0.25 -6.65
N THR A 131 -9.49 0.61 -5.41
CA THR A 131 -8.79 0.09 -4.23
C THR A 131 -8.87 -1.44 -4.16
N THR A 132 -10.07 -2.01 -4.35
CA THR A 132 -10.29 -3.46 -4.33
C THR A 132 -9.56 -4.17 -5.48
N ASP A 133 -9.61 -3.61 -6.70
CA ASP A 133 -8.93 -4.14 -7.88
C ASP A 133 -7.39 -4.13 -7.66
N CYS A 134 -6.85 -3.05 -7.07
CA CYS A 134 -5.44 -2.94 -6.70
C CYS A 134 -5.03 -3.96 -5.64
N LEU A 135 -5.86 -4.15 -4.60
CA LEU A 135 -5.62 -5.18 -3.58
C LEU A 135 -5.62 -6.57 -4.18
N GLU A 136 -6.61 -6.89 -5.02
CA GLU A 136 -6.72 -8.19 -5.68
C GLU A 136 -5.48 -8.44 -6.55
N ALA A 137 -5.11 -7.50 -7.42
CA ALA A 137 -3.93 -7.64 -8.27
C ALA A 137 -2.63 -7.83 -7.46
N MET A 138 -2.49 -7.10 -6.35
CA MET A 138 -1.32 -7.16 -5.48
C MET A 138 -1.17 -8.52 -4.78
N ILE A 139 -2.24 -9.09 -4.21
CA ILE A 139 -2.12 -10.34 -3.43
C ILE A 139 -1.71 -11.55 -4.28
N TRP A 140 -1.93 -11.49 -5.59
CA TRP A 140 -1.50 -12.53 -6.54
C TRP A 140 0.00 -12.48 -6.86
N GLN A 141 0.72 -11.44 -6.43
CA GLN A 141 2.15 -11.36 -6.67
C GLN A 141 2.93 -12.38 -5.81
N PRO A 142 3.98 -13.01 -6.36
CA PRO A 142 4.72 -14.08 -5.67
C PRO A 142 5.24 -13.70 -4.28
N HIS A 143 5.68 -12.45 -4.07
CA HIS A 143 6.26 -12.01 -2.82
C HIS A 143 5.34 -11.11 -1.98
N ALA A 144 4.09 -10.89 -2.38
CA ALA A 144 3.16 -10.01 -1.68
C ALA A 144 3.02 -10.35 -0.20
N MET A 145 2.83 -11.64 0.12
CA MET A 145 2.68 -12.09 1.51
C MET A 145 3.94 -11.86 2.35
N GLU A 146 5.14 -12.06 1.79
CA GLU A 146 6.39 -11.80 2.50
C GLU A 146 6.60 -10.31 2.75
N LEU A 147 6.34 -9.48 1.74
CA LEU A 147 6.46 -8.02 1.80
C LEU A 147 5.51 -7.42 2.84
N LEU A 148 4.22 -7.76 2.76
CA LEU A 148 3.20 -7.24 3.67
C LEU A 148 3.43 -7.72 5.11
N ALA A 149 3.68 -9.02 5.32
CA ALA A 149 3.97 -9.54 6.66
C ALA A 149 5.21 -8.87 7.28
N GLY A 150 6.27 -8.69 6.48
CA GLY A 150 7.48 -8.00 6.93
C GLY A 150 7.24 -6.54 7.29
N MET A 151 6.49 -5.82 6.46
CA MET A 151 6.11 -4.43 6.71
C MET A 151 5.28 -4.30 8.00
N PHE A 152 4.26 -5.14 8.20
CA PHE A 152 3.45 -5.13 9.41
C PHE A 152 4.27 -5.46 10.66
N VAL A 153 5.13 -6.47 10.62
CA VAL A 153 6.05 -6.79 11.73
C VAL A 153 7.01 -5.64 12.03
N ARG A 154 7.38 -4.84 11.03
CA ARG A 154 8.31 -3.72 11.19
C ARG A 154 7.66 -2.49 11.83
N HIS A 155 6.44 -2.17 11.43
CA HIS A 155 5.81 -0.88 11.73
C HIS A 155 4.55 -0.96 12.59
N ALA A 156 3.81 -2.06 12.55
CA ALA A 156 2.49 -2.17 13.17
C ALA A 156 2.27 -3.52 13.85
N GLU A 157 3.33 -4.10 14.43
CA GLU A 157 3.31 -5.44 15.04
C GLU A 157 2.23 -5.60 16.10
N ASP A 158 2.18 -4.68 17.07
CA ASP A 158 1.19 -4.74 18.13
C ASP A 158 -0.22 -4.51 17.57
N GLY A 159 -0.37 -3.51 16.68
CA GLY A 159 -1.65 -3.17 16.05
C GLY A 159 -2.27 -4.33 15.28
N ILE A 160 -1.51 -5.00 14.42
CA ILE A 160 -2.02 -6.13 13.62
C ILE A 160 -2.36 -7.34 14.50
N LEU A 161 -1.57 -7.63 15.53
CA LEU A 161 -1.84 -8.74 16.45
C LEU A 161 -3.11 -8.48 17.27
N ASN A 162 -3.29 -7.25 17.75
CA ASN A 162 -4.48 -6.86 18.50
C ASN A 162 -5.73 -6.91 17.61
N PHE A 163 -5.64 -6.37 16.39
CA PHE A 163 -6.78 -6.39 15.47
C PHE A 163 -7.19 -7.83 15.10
N TRP A 164 -6.21 -8.71 14.86
CA TRP A 164 -6.48 -10.11 14.59
C TRP A 164 -7.12 -10.84 15.78
N LEU A 165 -6.56 -10.70 16.99
CA LEU A 165 -7.05 -11.42 18.19
C LEU A 165 -8.33 -10.84 18.79
N TYR A 166 -8.48 -9.52 18.75
CA TYR A 166 -9.47 -8.79 19.53
C TYR A 166 -10.42 -7.94 18.68
N GLY A 167 -10.16 -7.80 17.37
CA GLY A 167 -10.98 -6.97 16.49
C GLY A 167 -10.74 -5.47 16.63
N SER A 168 -9.78 -5.05 17.45
CA SER A 168 -9.42 -3.65 17.65
C SER A 168 -7.92 -3.44 17.59
N PHE A 169 -7.49 -2.33 16.99
CA PHE A 169 -6.08 -1.91 17.00
C PHE A 169 -5.65 -1.37 18.36
N LEU A 170 -6.59 -0.89 19.18
CA LEU A 170 -6.36 -0.38 20.52
C LEU A 170 -6.70 -1.44 21.56
N VAL A 171 -5.80 -1.64 22.53
CA VAL A 171 -6.03 -2.55 23.64
C VAL A 171 -6.75 -1.81 24.76
N THR A 172 -8.07 -1.98 24.85
CA THR A 172 -8.84 -1.53 26.02
C THR A 172 -9.15 -2.68 26.98
N VAL A 173 -9.33 -3.89 26.46
CA VAL A 173 -9.52 -5.14 27.23
C VAL A 173 -8.92 -6.30 26.43
N THR A 174 -8.05 -7.12 27.04
CA THR A 174 -7.54 -8.36 26.45
C THR A 174 -8.22 -9.61 27.02
N ASP A 175 -8.16 -10.70 26.28
CA ASP A 175 -8.47 -12.04 26.78
C ASP A 175 -7.17 -12.72 27.26
N ALA A 176 -7.11 -13.06 28.55
CA ALA A 176 -5.96 -13.71 29.16
C ALA A 176 -5.60 -15.05 28.48
N ASP A 177 -6.58 -15.76 27.92
CA ASP A 177 -6.36 -17.02 27.20
C ASP A 177 -5.71 -16.78 25.83
N ASN A 178 -5.98 -15.65 25.18
CA ASN A 178 -5.33 -15.23 23.94
C ASN A 178 -3.91 -14.73 24.22
N ASP A 179 -3.72 -13.91 25.26
CA ASP A 179 -2.41 -13.41 25.67
C ASP A 179 -1.45 -14.55 26.03
N LEU A 180 -1.94 -15.52 26.83
CA LEU A 180 -1.16 -16.68 27.22
C LEU A 180 -0.77 -17.54 26.00
N TRP A 181 -1.74 -17.79 25.12
CA TRP A 181 -1.52 -18.56 23.90
C TRP A 181 -0.50 -17.89 22.98
N LEU A 182 -0.63 -16.59 22.74
CA LEU A 182 0.29 -15.84 21.88
C LEU A 182 1.72 -15.93 22.42
N ARG A 183 1.89 -15.74 23.74
CA ARG A 183 3.19 -15.88 24.40
C ARG A 183 3.79 -17.28 24.20
N ASP A 184 3.01 -18.34 24.41
CA ASP A 184 3.47 -19.71 24.26
C ASP A 184 3.75 -20.07 22.79
N CYS A 185 2.98 -19.51 21.87
CA CYS A 185 3.19 -19.61 20.43
C CYS A 185 4.53 -19.00 20.00
N LEU A 186 4.81 -17.76 20.44
CA LEU A 186 6.04 -17.03 20.12
C LEU A 186 7.28 -17.67 20.76
N ASN A 187 7.15 -18.25 21.96
CA ASN A 187 8.19 -19.06 22.58
C ASN A 187 8.39 -20.42 21.89
N GLY A 188 7.48 -20.80 21.00
CA GLY A 188 7.55 -22.02 20.22
C GLY A 188 7.11 -23.28 20.94
N HIS A 189 6.38 -23.14 22.04
CA HIS A 189 5.72 -24.24 22.75
C HIS A 189 4.53 -24.79 21.96
N ILE A 190 3.98 -23.98 21.05
CA ILE A 190 2.81 -24.34 20.22
C ILE A 190 3.22 -24.41 18.74
N THR A 191 2.61 -25.36 18.03
CA THR A 191 2.70 -25.49 16.57
C THR A 191 1.80 -24.48 15.88
N LEU A 192 2.32 -23.84 14.83
CA LEU A 192 1.59 -22.86 14.03
C LEU A 192 0.99 -23.53 12.81
N ASP A 193 -0.33 -23.55 12.73
CA ASP A 193 -1.09 -23.96 11.55
C ASP A 193 -2.27 -23.00 11.31
N LEU A 194 -2.78 -23.00 10.07
CA LEU A 194 -3.79 -22.05 9.63
C LEU A 194 -5.13 -22.21 10.36
N ASN A 195 -5.51 -23.43 10.77
CA ASN A 195 -6.76 -23.64 11.48
C ASN A 195 -6.73 -23.00 12.87
N VAL A 196 -5.60 -23.11 13.56
CA VAL A 196 -5.40 -22.44 14.86
C VAL A 196 -5.46 -20.92 14.68
N VAL A 197 -4.80 -20.37 13.64
CA VAL A 197 -4.84 -18.93 13.34
C VAL A 197 -6.27 -18.45 13.11
N ARG A 198 -7.05 -19.16 12.29
CA ARG A 198 -8.46 -18.84 12.04
C ARG A 198 -9.32 -18.94 13.30
N SER A 199 -9.11 -19.99 14.11
CA SER A 199 -9.90 -20.20 15.33
C SER A 199 -9.71 -19.12 16.40
N ARG A 200 -8.58 -18.41 16.34
CA ARG A 200 -8.21 -17.35 17.29
C ARG A 200 -8.53 -15.96 16.77
N ALA A 201 -8.84 -15.83 15.48
CA ALA A 201 -9.26 -14.56 14.93
C ALA A 201 -10.55 -14.12 15.62
N ALA A 202 -10.62 -12.84 16.02
CA ALA A 202 -11.86 -12.27 16.50
C ALA A 202 -12.98 -12.51 15.47
N HIS A 203 -14.18 -12.85 15.92
CA HIS A 203 -15.33 -12.86 15.01
C HIS A 203 -15.51 -11.45 14.47
N SER A 204 -15.63 -11.28 13.15
CA SER A 204 -15.75 -9.99 12.48
C SER A 204 -16.89 -9.16 13.09
N PHE A 205 -16.53 -8.29 14.02
CA PHE A 205 -17.28 -7.13 14.48
C PHE A 205 -16.22 -6.04 14.69
N GLY A 206 -15.60 -5.66 13.58
CA GLY A 206 -14.90 -4.40 13.47
C GLY A 206 -15.70 -3.56 12.51
N ASP A 207 -16.85 -3.03 12.94
CA ASP A 207 -17.44 -1.86 12.29
C ASP A 207 -16.35 -0.78 12.41
N TYR A 208 -15.65 -0.51 11.31
CA TYR A 208 -15.17 0.85 11.14
C TYR A 208 -16.44 1.69 11.06
N PRO A 209 -16.57 2.77 11.85
CA PRO A 209 -17.85 3.44 11.98
C PRO A 209 -18.35 3.88 10.60
N ASP A 210 -19.63 3.63 10.33
CA ASP A 210 -20.33 4.24 9.18
C ASP A 210 -20.02 5.73 9.23
N LEU A 211 -19.25 6.20 8.25
CA LEU A 211 -18.99 7.61 8.06
C LEU A 211 -20.25 8.22 7.44
N ASP A 212 -20.71 9.34 7.98
CA ASP A 212 -21.76 10.12 7.36
C ASP A 212 -21.29 10.78 6.05
N GLU A 213 -22.19 11.47 5.35
CA GLU A 213 -21.91 12.16 4.07
C GLU A 213 -20.80 13.23 4.17
N GLU A 214 -20.30 13.54 5.38
CA GLU A 214 -19.20 14.46 5.65
C GLU A 214 -17.90 13.74 6.09
N GLY A 215 -17.88 12.41 6.06
CA GLY A 215 -16.73 11.59 6.45
C GLY A 215 -16.58 11.39 7.97
N LEU A 216 -17.65 11.59 8.76
CA LEU A 216 -17.62 11.49 10.22
C LEU A 216 -18.37 10.25 10.77
N PRO A 217 -17.78 9.52 11.73
CA PRO A 217 -18.41 8.38 12.40
C PRO A 217 -19.80 8.66 13.02
N HIS A 218 -20.79 7.79 12.76
CA HIS A 218 -22.06 7.80 13.49
C HIS A 218 -21.93 7.24 14.93
N GLY A 219 -21.94 8.13 15.93
CA GLY A 219 -22.41 7.81 17.29
C GLY A 219 -21.36 7.70 18.42
N SER A 220 -21.50 8.61 19.38
CA SER A 220 -20.96 8.69 20.76
C SER A 220 -19.44 8.52 20.99
N GLU A 221 -18.81 9.67 21.31
CA GLU A 221 -17.55 9.81 22.06
C GLU A 221 -16.31 9.07 21.53
N PHE A 222 -16.10 9.02 20.22
CA PHE A 222 -14.79 8.70 19.67
C PHE A 222 -13.98 9.97 19.39
N VAL A 223 -12.73 9.96 19.85
CA VAL A 223 -11.79 11.06 19.68
C VAL A 223 -11.36 11.05 18.21
N GLU A 224 -11.12 12.23 17.63
CA GLU A 224 -10.63 12.47 16.26
C GLU A 224 -9.46 11.54 15.83
N SER A 225 -8.75 10.94 16.80
CA SER A 225 -7.74 9.89 16.64
C SER A 225 -8.24 8.54 16.10
N ASP A 226 -9.54 8.27 16.09
CA ASP A 226 -10.15 7.02 15.56
C ASP A 226 -10.68 7.17 14.12
N THR A 227 -10.44 8.31 13.48
CA THR A 227 -10.81 8.55 12.07
C THR A 227 -9.73 8.08 11.10
N ARG A 228 -10.11 7.96 9.81
CA ARG A 228 -9.30 7.64 8.61
C ARG A 228 -7.97 8.40 8.52
N PHE A 229 -7.80 9.49 9.29
CA PHE A 229 -6.69 10.44 9.17
C PHE A 229 -5.91 10.69 10.49
N GLY A 230 -6.23 9.99 11.59
CA GLY A 230 -5.84 10.40 12.95
C GLY A 230 -4.64 9.70 13.61
N MET A 231 -4.14 8.60 13.06
CA MET A 231 -3.06 7.81 13.70
C MET A 231 -1.75 7.86 12.93
N THR A 232 -0.62 7.83 13.65
CA THR A 232 0.74 7.69 13.08
C THR A 232 0.89 6.44 12.18
N ASP A 233 0.03 5.44 12.37
CA ASP A 233 -0.11 4.24 11.56
C ASP A 233 -1.50 4.06 10.93
N GLY A 234 -2.28 5.15 10.79
CA GLY A 234 -3.65 5.12 10.24
C GLY A 234 -3.75 4.36 8.92
N ASP A 235 -2.80 4.59 8.01
CA ASP A 235 -2.73 3.92 6.71
C ASP A 235 -2.52 2.41 6.83
N LEU A 236 -1.71 1.96 7.80
CA LEU A 236 -1.44 0.53 8.02
C LEU A 236 -2.63 -0.17 8.67
N GLN A 237 -3.32 0.50 9.59
CA GLN A 237 -4.55 -0.02 10.17
C GLN A 237 -5.64 -0.16 9.11
N GLN A 238 -5.78 0.86 8.25
CA GLN A 238 -6.72 0.82 7.12
C GLN A 238 -6.38 -0.30 6.14
N LEU A 239 -5.11 -0.46 5.75
CA LEU A 239 -4.67 -1.57 4.88
C LEU A 239 -4.96 -2.93 5.53
N CYS A 240 -4.66 -3.07 6.83
CA CYS A 240 -4.92 -4.29 7.57
C CYS A 240 -6.42 -4.65 7.60
N TRP A 241 -7.29 -3.65 7.77
CA TRP A 241 -8.73 -3.82 7.71
C TRP A 241 -9.18 -4.24 6.30
N LEU A 242 -8.74 -3.53 5.26
CA LEU A 242 -9.08 -3.84 3.87
C LEU A 242 -8.69 -5.26 3.47
N LEU A 243 -7.51 -5.73 3.90
CA LEU A 243 -7.07 -7.10 3.67
C LEU A 243 -7.98 -8.10 4.37
N ARG A 244 -8.45 -7.82 5.59
CA ARG A 244 -9.35 -8.72 6.31
C ARG A 244 -10.75 -8.74 5.70
N GLU A 245 -11.27 -7.59 5.30
CA GLU A 245 -12.62 -7.43 4.77
C GLU A 245 -12.75 -8.02 3.36
N HIS A 246 -11.84 -7.64 2.46
CA HIS A 246 -11.93 -8.01 1.04
C HIS A 246 -11.12 -9.26 0.69
N GLN A 247 -10.12 -9.62 1.50
CA GLN A 247 -9.16 -10.70 1.19
C GLN A 247 -8.89 -11.60 2.41
N GLU A 248 -9.94 -12.04 3.12
CA GLU A 248 -9.84 -12.76 4.40
C GLU A 248 -8.89 -13.96 4.36
N ASP A 249 -8.96 -14.79 3.32
CA ASP A 249 -8.10 -15.97 3.19
C ASP A 249 -6.61 -15.58 3.15
N PHE A 250 -6.28 -14.58 2.34
CA PHE A 250 -4.93 -14.02 2.26
C PHE A 250 -4.51 -13.41 3.59
N PHE A 251 -5.40 -12.67 4.26
CA PHE A 251 -5.13 -12.09 5.58
C PHE A 251 -4.76 -13.17 6.61
N MET A 252 -5.49 -14.29 6.66
CA MET A 252 -5.21 -15.39 7.59
C MET A 252 -3.87 -16.08 7.30
N ASP A 253 -3.55 -16.29 6.02
CA ASP A 253 -2.26 -16.82 5.60
C ASP A 253 -1.11 -15.85 5.93
N MET A 254 -1.33 -14.55 5.73
CA MET A 254 -0.39 -13.50 6.12
C MET A 254 -0.17 -13.47 7.63
N MET A 255 -1.22 -13.62 8.45
CA MET A 255 -1.08 -13.71 9.91
C MET A 255 -0.26 -14.92 10.34
N LEU A 256 -0.45 -16.06 9.68
CA LEU A 256 0.41 -17.22 9.91
C LEU A 256 1.87 -16.92 9.58
N GLN A 257 2.14 -16.18 8.50
CA GLN A 257 3.48 -15.73 8.14
C GLN A 257 4.06 -14.74 9.16
N VAL A 258 3.28 -13.75 9.63
CA VAL A 258 3.66 -12.81 10.71
C VAL A 258 4.10 -13.58 11.95
N LEU A 259 3.29 -14.53 12.44
CA LEU A 259 3.62 -15.32 13.63
C LEU A 259 4.88 -16.16 13.45
N ARG A 260 5.12 -16.71 12.25
CA ARG A 260 6.36 -17.42 11.92
C ARG A 260 7.58 -16.49 11.97
N MET A 261 7.46 -15.27 11.43
CA MET A 261 8.51 -14.26 11.47
C MET A 261 8.84 -13.88 12.92
N LEU A 262 7.83 -13.57 13.74
CA LEU A 262 8.01 -13.21 15.15
C LEU A 262 8.66 -14.34 15.97
N LYS A 263 8.19 -15.58 15.78
CA LYS A 263 8.78 -16.77 16.41
C LYS A 263 10.25 -16.97 16.02
N SER A 264 10.59 -16.76 14.75
CA SER A 264 11.97 -16.87 14.28
C SER A 264 12.88 -15.78 14.87
N ARG A 265 12.37 -14.55 14.99
CA ARG A 265 13.05 -13.40 15.62
C ARG A 265 13.33 -13.65 17.10
N GLY A 266 12.35 -14.18 17.83
CA GLY A 266 12.51 -14.56 19.25
C GLY A 266 13.61 -15.62 19.46
N ARG A 267 13.63 -16.66 18.61
CA ARG A 267 14.69 -17.69 18.66
C ARG A 267 16.08 -17.13 18.36
N ALA A 268 16.20 -16.23 17.38
CA ALA A 268 17.46 -15.59 17.04
C ALA A 268 18.01 -14.74 18.21
N ALA A 269 17.13 -14.04 18.93
CA ALA A 269 17.50 -13.28 20.14
C ALA A 269 18.00 -14.20 21.26
N GLN A 270 17.28 -15.30 21.55
CA GLN A 270 17.68 -16.28 22.58
C GLN A 270 19.03 -16.95 22.25
N GLY A 271 19.25 -17.34 21.00
CA GLY A 271 20.52 -17.96 20.57
C GLY A 271 21.74 -17.03 20.67
N ARG A 272 21.56 -15.71 20.52
CA ARG A 272 22.63 -14.72 20.75
C ARG A 272 22.97 -14.58 22.24
N VAL A 273 21.97 -14.58 23.11
CA VAL A 273 22.17 -14.53 24.57
C VAL A 273 22.92 -15.78 25.06
N SER A 274 22.55 -16.97 24.60
CA SER A 274 23.24 -18.21 24.99
C SER A 274 24.70 -18.29 24.50
N ARG A 275 25.06 -17.61 23.40
CA ARG A 275 26.44 -17.57 22.86
C ARG A 275 27.32 -16.48 23.48
N GLY A 276 26.74 -15.41 24.02
CA GLY A 276 27.49 -14.33 24.69
C GLY A 276 27.87 -14.63 26.14
N VAL A 277 27.40 -15.75 26.70
CA VAL A 277 27.65 -16.19 28.08
C VAL A 277 28.64 -17.38 28.13
N ALA A 278 29.25 -17.73 26.99
CA ALA A 278 30.27 -18.78 26.87
C ALA A 278 31.68 -18.19 26.76
#